data_AF-A0A6G6ZY74-F1
#
_entry.id   AF-A0A6G6ZY74-F1
#
_cell.length_a   1.000
_cell.length_b   1.000
_cell.length_c   1.000
_cell.angle_alpha   90.00
_cell.angle_beta   90.00
_cell.angle_gamma   90.00
#
_symmetry.space_group_name_H-M   'P 1'
#
loop_
_entity.id
_entity.type
_entity.pdbx_description
1 polymer ?
#
loop_
_entity_poly.entity_id
_entity_poly.type
_entity_poly.pdbx_seq_one_letter_code
_entity_poly.pdbx_strand_id
1 'polypeptide(L)'
;MALDKSLPLAERQSLAAKRTHGLRHKATESKIRAACRGLQERGEKLTQASIASLAGVSRQTVATYGHVLNEVSRPQTIAVLSTTKVTEMRPNSNSVAGDQGLEVNHATSQARLVPDVKNGVHQITARFAAALDLAVEGSESDDSS
;
A
#
# COMPACT_ATOMS: atom_id res chain seq x y z
N MET A 1 8.88 0.07 -20.79
CA MET A 1 8.37 1.29 -20.11
C MET A 1 8.72 2.49 -20.96
N ALA A 2 7.79 3.02 -21.74
CA ALA A 2 8.03 4.24 -22.50
C ALA A 2 7.36 5.40 -21.76
N LEU A 3 8.14 6.14 -20.97
CA LEU A 3 7.78 7.51 -20.59
C LEU A 3 8.21 8.41 -21.75
N ASP A 4 7.54 9.55 -21.90
CA ASP A 4 7.84 10.50 -22.98
C ASP A 4 9.32 10.92 -22.94
N LYS A 5 10.00 10.77 -24.07
CA LYS A 5 11.43 11.08 -24.23
C LYS A 5 11.68 12.59 -24.27
N SER A 6 10.65 13.40 -24.53
CA SER A 6 10.75 14.86 -24.54
C SER A 6 10.97 15.46 -23.15
N LEU A 7 10.56 14.75 -22.09
CA LEU A 7 10.70 15.19 -20.71
C LEU A 7 12.16 15.16 -20.23
N PRO A 8 12.60 16.08 -19.35
CA PRO A 8 13.90 16.02 -18.70
C PRO A 8 14.15 14.68 -17.98
N LEU A 9 15.41 14.23 -17.94
CA LEU A 9 15.78 12.94 -17.36
C LEU A 9 15.30 12.79 -15.91
N ALA A 10 15.47 13.83 -15.09
CA ALA A 10 15.08 13.83 -13.69
C ALA A 10 13.57 13.60 -13.51
N GLU A 11 12.74 14.21 -14.36
CA GLU A 11 11.29 14.02 -14.32
C GLU A 11 10.91 12.59 -14.71
N ARG A 12 11.52 12.04 -15.77
CA ARG A 12 11.27 10.65 -16.17
C ARG A 12 11.66 9.67 -15.06
N GLN A 13 12.79 9.89 -14.40
CA GLN A 13 13.23 9.07 -13.27
C GLN A 13 12.24 9.16 -12.10
N SER A 14 11.77 10.36 -11.76
CA SER A 14 10.75 10.59 -10.73
C SER A 14 9.44 9.86 -11.07
N LEU A 15 8.95 9.98 -12.30
CA LEU A 15 7.73 9.30 -12.75
C LEU A 15 7.89 7.77 -12.76
N ALA A 16 9.04 7.28 -13.21
CA ALA A 16 9.35 5.85 -13.19
C ALA A 16 9.36 5.33 -11.74
N ALA A 17 10.00 6.04 -10.81
CA ALA A 17 10.06 5.71 -9.40
C ALA A 17 8.66 5.72 -8.76
N LYS A 18 7.86 6.77 -9.00
CA LYS A 18 6.46 6.84 -8.52
C LYS A 18 5.64 5.66 -9.02
N ARG A 19 5.81 5.29 -10.29
CA ARG A 19 5.12 4.14 -10.87
C ARG A 19 5.56 2.84 -10.23
N THR A 20 6.86 2.55 -10.13
CA THR A 20 7.35 1.29 -9.56
C THR A 20 6.99 1.18 -8.08
N HIS A 21 7.07 2.28 -7.34
CA HIS A 21 6.60 2.36 -5.96
C HIS A 21 5.11 2.03 -5.87
N GLY A 22 4.25 2.68 -6.68
CA GLY A 22 2.82 2.39 -6.73
C GLY A 22 2.50 0.93 -7.08
N LEU A 23 3.24 0.33 -8.02
CA LEU A 23 3.08 -1.10 -8.36
C LEU A 23 3.49 -2.01 -7.20
N ARG A 24 4.61 -1.72 -6.52
CA ARG A 24 5.05 -2.49 -5.34
C ARG A 24 4.05 -2.35 -4.19
N HIS A 25 3.49 -1.15 -3.99
CA HIS A 25 2.43 -0.91 -3.01
C HIS A 25 1.21 -1.78 -3.29
N LYS A 26 0.64 -1.71 -4.51
CA LYS A 26 -0.53 -2.50 -4.91
C LYS A 26 -0.27 -4.02 -4.85
N ALA A 27 0.92 -4.46 -5.22
CA ALA A 27 1.31 -5.86 -5.12
C ALA A 27 1.36 -6.33 -3.65
N THR A 28 1.87 -5.49 -2.76
CA THR A 28 1.91 -5.77 -1.32
C THR A 28 0.51 -5.81 -0.72
N GLU A 29 -0.36 -4.85 -1.06
CA GLU A 29 -1.77 -4.85 -0.66
C GLU A 29 -2.48 -6.13 -1.12
N SER A 30 -2.25 -6.55 -2.36
CA SER A 30 -2.87 -7.76 -2.92
C SER A 30 -2.43 -9.01 -2.18
N LYS A 31 -1.15 -9.12 -1.80
CA LYS A 31 -0.63 -10.23 -0.97
C LYS A 31 -1.28 -10.26 0.41
N ILE A 32 -1.35 -9.10 1.08
CA ILE A 32 -1.99 -8.98 2.40
C ILE A 32 -3.46 -9.38 2.31
N ARG A 33 -4.20 -8.88 1.31
CA ARG A 33 -5.61 -9.21 1.10
C ARG A 33 -5.81 -10.71 0.85
N ALA A 34 -4.94 -11.32 0.03
CA ALA A 34 -4.98 -12.76 -0.22
C ALA A 34 -4.69 -13.58 1.04
N ALA A 35 -3.70 -13.18 1.84
CA ALA A 35 -3.39 -13.84 3.10
C ALA A 35 -4.55 -13.74 4.11
N CYS A 36 -5.20 -12.58 4.22
CA CYS A 36 -6.38 -12.45 5.08
C CYS A 36 -7.49 -13.42 4.68
N ARG A 37 -7.81 -13.51 3.37
CA ARG A 37 -8.80 -14.50 2.88
C ARG A 37 -8.37 -15.93 3.18
N GLY A 38 -7.10 -16.27 2.92
CA GLY A 38 -6.57 -17.60 3.20
C GLY A 38 -6.62 -17.99 4.68
N LEU A 39 -6.46 -17.05 5.61
CA LEU A 39 -6.63 -17.31 7.05
C LEU A 39 -8.11 -17.47 7.45
N GLN A 40 -9.01 -16.68 6.85
CA GLN A 40 -10.44 -16.80 7.08
C GLN A 40 -10.98 -18.15 6.61
N GLU A 41 -10.57 -18.61 5.43
CA GLU A 41 -10.93 -19.92 4.88
C GLU A 41 -10.46 -21.07 5.78
N ARG A 42 -9.32 -20.91 6.46
CA ARG A 42 -8.79 -21.88 7.44
C ARG A 42 -9.44 -21.79 8.82
N GLY A 43 -10.25 -20.76 9.08
CA GLY A 43 -10.81 -20.48 10.41
C GLY A 43 -9.76 -20.01 11.43
N GLU A 44 -8.60 -19.54 10.97
CA GLU A 44 -7.53 -19.05 11.84
C GLU A 44 -7.77 -17.60 12.26
N LYS A 45 -7.14 -17.20 13.38
CA LYS A 45 -7.22 -15.81 13.88
C LYS A 45 -6.45 -14.86 12.94
N LEU A 46 -7.13 -13.80 12.52
CA LEU A 46 -6.55 -12.68 11.76
C LEU A 46 -5.69 -11.79 12.65
N THR A 47 -4.48 -12.26 12.97
CA THR A 47 -3.49 -11.48 13.70
C THR A 47 -2.43 -10.94 12.75
N GLN A 48 -1.81 -9.81 13.09
CA GLN A 48 -0.70 -9.28 12.27
C GLN A 48 0.44 -10.31 12.11
N ALA A 49 0.62 -11.20 13.09
CA ALA A 49 1.57 -12.31 13.05
C ALA A 49 1.30 -13.27 11.90
N SER A 50 0.10 -13.87 11.92
CA SER A 50 -0.31 -14.90 10.97
C SER A 50 -0.39 -14.34 9.56
N ILE A 51 -0.89 -13.11 9.41
CA ILE A 51 -0.94 -12.42 8.13
C ILE A 51 0.47 -12.18 7.57
N ALA A 52 1.40 -11.69 8.39
CA ALA A 52 2.79 -11.45 7.99
C ALA A 52 3.47 -12.74 7.51
N SER A 53 3.33 -13.82 8.28
CA SER A 53 3.89 -15.13 7.94
C SER A 53 3.31 -15.68 6.63
N LEU A 54 2.00 -15.58 6.43
CA LEU A 54 1.34 -16.11 5.23
C LEU A 54 1.60 -15.25 3.99
N ALA A 55 1.63 -13.92 4.13
CA ALA A 55 1.89 -13.00 3.02
C ALA A 55 3.38 -12.88 2.66
N GLY A 56 4.29 -13.36 3.52
CA GLY A 56 5.73 -13.25 3.34
C GLY A 56 6.24 -11.81 3.47
N VAL A 57 5.69 -11.04 4.40
CA VAL A 57 6.06 -9.63 4.68
C VAL A 57 6.32 -9.43 6.17
N SER A 58 6.93 -8.32 6.56
CA SER A 58 7.15 -8.03 7.99
C SER A 58 5.87 -7.57 8.68
N ARG A 59 5.79 -7.75 10.01
CA ARG A 59 4.67 -7.22 10.82
C ARG A 59 4.53 -5.70 10.71
N GLN A 60 5.65 -4.98 10.66
CA GLN A 60 5.66 -3.53 10.48
C GLN A 60 5.02 -3.14 9.15
N THR A 61 5.34 -3.86 8.07
CA THR A 61 4.68 -3.67 6.77
C THR A 61 3.19 -3.87 6.91
N VAL A 62 2.72 -4.99 7.49
CA VAL A 62 1.27 -5.22 7.69
C VAL A 62 0.61 -4.08 8.49
N ALA A 63 1.27 -3.56 9.53
CA ALA A 63 0.76 -2.44 10.31
C ALA A 63 0.64 -1.13 9.49
N THR A 64 1.57 -0.86 8.57
CA THR A 64 1.48 0.27 7.64
C THR A 64 0.26 0.18 6.73
N TYR A 65 -0.18 -1.02 6.36
CA TYR A 65 -1.35 -1.27 5.50
C TYR A 65 -2.63 -1.55 6.31
N GLY A 66 -2.81 -0.89 7.46
CA GLY A 66 -3.99 -1.08 8.31
C GLY A 66 -5.34 -0.83 7.60
N HIS A 67 -5.37 0.03 6.57
CA HIS A 67 -6.57 0.26 5.76
C HIS A 67 -7.06 -1.01 5.04
N VAL A 68 -6.14 -1.82 4.52
CA VAL A 68 -6.46 -3.09 3.85
C VAL A 68 -7.10 -4.08 4.83
N LEU A 69 -6.63 -4.09 6.09
CA LEU A 69 -7.20 -4.95 7.13
C LEU A 69 -8.64 -4.55 7.48
N ASN A 70 -8.92 -3.24 7.54
CA ASN A 70 -10.26 -2.71 7.79
C ASN A 70 -11.22 -3.02 6.63
N GLU A 71 -10.76 -2.93 5.38
CA GLU A 71 -11.54 -3.33 4.20
C GLU A 71 -11.95 -4.81 4.27
N VAL A 72 -11.02 -5.69 4.65
CA VAL A 72 -11.30 -7.13 4.70
C VAL A 72 -12.17 -7.51 5.90
N SER A 73 -12.06 -6.78 7.02
CA SER A 73 -12.91 -6.96 8.20
C SER A 73 -14.36 -6.49 7.98
N ARG A 74 -14.56 -5.53 7.07
CA ARG A 74 -15.88 -5.05 6.65
C ARG A 74 -16.22 -5.61 5.27
N PRO A 75 -16.66 -6.88 5.16
CA PRO A 75 -17.07 -7.41 3.87
C PRO A 75 -18.24 -6.56 3.34
N GLN A 76 -17.96 -5.74 2.33
CA GLN A 76 -19.03 -5.14 1.54
C GLN A 76 -19.76 -6.31 0.87
N THR A 77 -21.03 -6.51 1.23
CA THR A 77 -21.91 -7.49 0.63
C THR A 77 -22.14 -7.10 -0.83
N ILE A 78 -21.28 -7.58 -1.72
CA ILE A 78 -21.54 -7.49 -3.16
C ILE A 78 -22.61 -8.52 -3.45
N ALA A 79 -23.84 -8.06 -3.66
CA ALA A 79 -24.91 -8.89 -4.19
C ALA A 79 -24.45 -9.40 -5.55
N VAL A 80 -24.10 -10.69 -5.62
CA VAL A 80 -23.81 -11.36 -6.88
C VAL A 80 -25.10 -11.33 -7.69
N LEU A 81 -25.12 -10.49 -8.74
CA LEU A 81 -26.22 -10.47 -9.69
C LEU A 81 -26.17 -11.80 -10.44
N SER A 82 -26.98 -12.75 -9.96
CA SER A 82 -27.17 -14.04 -10.61
C SER A 82 -27.72 -13.77 -12.01
N THR A 83 -27.02 -14.20 -13.06
CA THR A 83 -27.51 -14.15 -14.44
C THR A 83 -28.57 -15.23 -14.63
N THR A 84 -29.77 -14.99 -14.09
CA THR A 84 -30.93 -15.81 -14.40
C THR A 84 -31.33 -15.57 -15.86
N LYS A 85 -31.41 -16.65 -16.65
CA LYS A 85 -32.03 -16.63 -17.97
C LYS A 85 -33.44 -16.04 -17.83
N VAL A 86 -33.68 -14.94 -18.55
CA VAL A 86 -34.97 -14.25 -18.62
C VAL A 86 -36.01 -15.21 -19.21
N THR A 87 -36.97 -15.64 -18.40
CA THR A 87 -38.29 -16.04 -18.88
C THR A 87 -39.24 -14.96 -18.37
N GLU A 88 -39.66 -14.10 -19.31
CA GLU A 88 -40.67 -13.07 -19.09
C GLU A 88 -42.01 -13.72 -18.72
N MET A 89 -42.65 -13.27 -17.64
CA MET A 89 -44.09 -12.97 -17.61
C MET A 89 -44.40 -11.88 -16.57
N ARG A 90 -44.65 -10.68 -17.09
CA ARG A 90 -45.65 -9.63 -16.75
C ARG A 90 -45.98 -9.26 -15.28
N PRO A 91 -46.13 -7.96 -14.95
CA PRO A 91 -46.33 -7.44 -13.60
C PRO A 91 -47.82 -7.28 -13.23
N ASN A 92 -48.14 -7.27 -11.92
CA ASN A 92 -49.42 -6.76 -11.44
C ASN A 92 -49.34 -6.08 -10.05
N SER A 93 -49.64 -4.77 -10.07
CA SER A 93 -50.33 -3.91 -9.10
C SER A 93 -50.01 -3.90 -7.60
N ASN A 94 -49.63 -2.68 -7.16
CA ASN A 94 -50.11 -1.91 -5.99
C ASN A 94 -49.75 -2.38 -4.57
N SER A 95 -49.09 -1.50 -3.81
CA SER A 95 -49.70 -0.77 -2.67
C SER A 95 -48.70 0.08 -1.85
N VAL A 96 -49.13 1.31 -1.53
CA VAL A 96 -48.97 2.06 -0.24
C VAL A 96 -47.57 2.59 0.09
N ALA A 97 -47.27 3.90 0.01
CA ALA A 97 -47.71 5.06 0.82
C ALA A 97 -47.08 5.14 2.24
N GLY A 98 -46.39 6.25 2.51
CA GLY A 98 -45.69 6.61 3.76
C GLY A 98 -44.31 7.19 3.42
N ASP A 99 -44.17 8.46 3.03
CA ASP A 99 -44.24 9.70 3.84
C ASP A 99 -43.32 9.69 5.08
N GLN A 100 -42.68 10.84 5.27
CA GLN A 100 -41.87 11.32 6.40
C GLN A 100 -40.33 11.16 6.35
N GLY A 101 -39.67 12.31 6.24
CA GLY A 101 -38.58 12.66 7.17
C GLY A 101 -37.16 12.70 6.62
N LEU A 102 -36.82 13.72 5.84
CA LEU A 102 -35.44 14.12 5.54
C LEU A 102 -34.95 15.06 6.66
N GLU A 103 -34.25 14.53 7.66
CA GLU A 103 -33.60 15.32 8.72
C GLU A 103 -32.10 14.98 8.72
N VAL A 104 -31.28 15.84 8.11
CA VAL A 104 -29.82 15.74 8.14
C VAL A 104 -29.29 16.91 8.97
N ASN A 105 -29.13 16.67 10.27
CA ASN A 105 -28.51 17.60 11.21
C ASN A 105 -27.18 17.00 11.69
N HIS A 106 -26.05 17.37 11.06
CA HIS A 106 -24.73 17.26 11.69
C HIS A 106 -23.84 18.43 11.28
N ALA A 107 -24.03 19.55 11.97
CA ALA A 107 -22.95 20.49 12.21
C ALA A 107 -22.02 19.87 13.26
N THR A 108 -20.73 19.72 12.94
CA THR A 108 -19.59 19.95 13.85
C THR A 108 -18.30 19.88 13.02
N SER A 109 -17.83 21.06 12.64
CA SER A 109 -16.46 21.27 12.16
C SER A 109 -15.52 21.15 13.37
N GLN A 110 -14.90 19.99 13.56
CA GLN A 110 -13.85 19.83 14.56
C GLN A 110 -12.46 19.94 13.94
N ALA A 111 -11.68 20.81 14.57
CA ALA A 111 -10.39 21.30 14.16
C ALA A 111 -9.37 20.19 13.89
N ARG A 112 -8.69 20.33 12.75
CA ARG A 112 -7.54 19.55 12.33
C ARG A 112 -6.33 19.93 13.19
N LEU A 113 -6.11 19.20 14.29
CA LEU A 113 -4.83 19.22 15.00
C LEU A 113 -3.82 18.40 14.20
N VAL A 114 -2.83 19.08 13.64
CA VAL A 114 -1.66 18.47 12.98
C VAL A 114 -0.71 18.02 14.10
N PRO A 115 -0.27 16.76 14.16
CA PRO A 115 0.84 16.41 15.04
C PRO A 115 2.12 17.06 14.49
N ASP A 116 2.66 18.01 15.26
CA ASP A 116 3.98 18.61 15.08
C ASP A 116 5.05 17.53 15.28
N VAL A 117 5.50 16.92 14.19
CA VAL A 117 6.60 15.96 14.22
C VAL A 117 7.90 16.73 14.18
N LYS A 118 8.62 16.72 15.32
CA LYS A 118 9.94 17.33 15.46
C LYS A 118 10.95 16.57 14.60
N ASN A 119 11.14 17.03 13.36
CA ASN A 119 12.15 16.49 12.46
C ASN A 119 13.53 16.95 12.95
N GLY A 120 14.13 16.21 13.88
CA GLY A 120 15.49 16.43 14.34
C GLY A 120 16.48 16.14 13.21
N VAL A 121 17.01 17.19 12.58
CA VAL A 121 18.09 17.11 11.60
C VAL A 121 19.33 16.53 12.29
N HIS A 122 19.66 15.27 12.01
CA HIS A 122 20.93 14.67 12.43
C HIS A 122 22.01 15.07 11.42
N GLN A 123 22.74 16.15 11.70
CA GLN A 123 23.92 16.53 10.94
C GLN A 123 25.02 15.48 11.18
N ILE A 124 25.29 14.63 10.18
CA ILE A 124 26.45 13.75 10.20
C ILE A 124 27.62 14.58 9.64
N THR A 125 28.46 15.11 10.51
CA THR A 125 29.74 15.68 10.10
C THR A 125 30.59 14.56 9.51
N ALA A 126 30.86 14.62 8.21
CA ALA A 126 31.86 13.75 7.60
C ALA A 126 33.23 14.10 8.18
N ARG A 127 33.91 13.11 8.77
CA ARG A 127 35.33 13.23 9.05
C ARG A 127 36.05 13.30 7.72
N PHE A 128 36.61 14.47 7.39
CA PHE A 128 37.59 14.58 6.32
C PHE A 128 38.72 13.60 6.65
N ALA A 129 38.88 12.59 5.79
CA ALA A 129 40.00 11.69 5.86
C ALA A 129 41.27 12.52 5.64
N ALA A 130 42.05 12.72 6.69
CA ALA A 130 43.46 13.05 6.52
C ALA A 130 44.06 11.87 5.75
N ALA A 131 44.51 12.13 4.52
CA ALA A 131 45.29 11.19 3.75
C ALA A 131 46.53 10.84 4.57
N LEU A 132 46.50 9.67 5.23
CA LEU A 132 47.71 8.99 5.64
C LEU A 132 48.29 8.41 4.35
N ASP A 133 49.17 9.21 3.77
CA ASP A 133 50.12 8.81 2.75
C ASP A 133 51.02 7.74 3.36
N LEU A 134 50.58 6.49 3.29
CA LEU A 134 51.40 5.34 3.61
C LEU A 134 51.96 4.84 2.28
N ALA A 135 53.10 5.40 1.91
CA ALA A 135 53.97 4.88 0.87
C ALA A 135 54.25 3.40 1.18
N VAL A 136 53.58 2.51 0.45
CA VAL A 136 53.96 1.11 0.38
C VAL A 136 54.93 0.98 -0.79
N GLU A 137 56.20 0.96 -0.41
CA GLU A 137 57.30 0.45 -1.22
C GLU A 137 57.04 -1.03 -1.57
N GLY A 138 57.33 -1.40 -2.82
CA GLY A 138 57.95 -2.71 -3.08
C GLY A 138 57.27 -3.65 -4.07
N SER A 139 57.96 -3.81 -5.20
CA SER A 139 58.12 -5.03 -6.00
C SER A 139 56.97 -5.47 -6.91
N GLU A 140 56.97 -4.82 -8.06
CA GLU A 140 56.80 -5.42 -9.37
C GLU A 140 57.66 -6.70 -9.49
N SER A 141 57.04 -7.83 -9.82
CA SER A 141 57.73 -8.94 -10.46
C SER A 141 56.81 -9.52 -11.52
N ASP A 142 57.15 -9.23 -12.77
CA ASP A 142 56.81 -10.02 -13.94
C ASP A 142 57.36 -11.45 -13.77
N ASP A 143 56.53 -12.48 -13.95
CA ASP A 143 56.94 -13.60 -14.83
C ASP A 143 55.74 -14.42 -15.34
N SER A 144 55.46 -14.18 -16.62
CA SER A 144 55.16 -15.08 -17.75
C SER A 144 54.55 -16.49 -17.61
N SER A 145 53.68 -16.73 -18.62
CA SER A 145 53.34 -17.96 -19.37
C SER A 145 52.36 -18.97 -18.78
#